data_AF-A0A1V1PTE1-F1
#
_entry.id   AF-A0A1V1PTE1-F1
#
_cell.length_a   1.000
_cell.length_b   1.000
_cell.length_c   1.000
_cell.angle_alpha   90.00
_cell.angle_beta   90.00
_cell.angle_gamma   90.00
#
_symmetry.space_group_name_H-M   'P 1'
#
loop_
_entity.id
_entity.type
_entity.pdbx_description
1 polymer ?
#
loop_
_entity_poly.entity_id
_entity_poly.type
_entity_poly.pdbx_seq_one_letter_code
_entity_poly.pdbx_strand_id
1 'polypeptide(L)'
;MKARYLTAAAAILAALSFTAPSIAVAQTTSGATSQLNAVARAQTKLTELGLYSGEITGRMNRATERALDRFQSRNNLEPTGTLTPETLSLLFREA
;
A
#
# COMPACT_ATOMS: atom_id res chain seq x y z
N MET A 1 34.85 51.47 20.44
CA MET A 1 35.35 50.56 19.38
C MET A 1 34.75 49.17 19.57
N LYS A 2 34.53 48.44 18.48
CA LYS A 2 33.73 47.20 18.33
C LYS A 2 34.44 45.93 18.83
N ALA A 3 33.64 44.98 19.34
CA ALA A 3 33.58 43.51 19.14
C ALA A 3 34.85 42.63 19.11
N ARG A 4 34.72 41.36 19.58
CA ARG A 4 34.92 40.10 18.78
C ARG A 4 34.77 38.79 19.58
N TYR A 5 34.07 37.81 18.99
CA TYR A 5 33.98 36.38 19.37
C TYR A 5 35.16 35.58 18.76
N LEU A 6 35.51 34.38 19.28
CA LEU A 6 35.91 33.16 18.53
C LEU A 6 36.11 31.93 19.47
N THR A 7 35.23 30.92 19.30
CA THR A 7 35.40 29.42 19.25
C THR A 7 36.48 28.68 20.05
N ALA A 8 36.34 27.43 20.52
CA ALA A 8 35.24 26.52 20.92
C ALA A 8 35.93 25.18 21.26
N ALA A 9 36.11 24.83 22.54
CA ALA A 9 36.48 23.48 23.01
C ALA A 9 36.51 23.41 24.55
N ALA A 10 35.75 22.49 25.16
CA ALA A 10 36.12 21.78 26.39
C ALA A 10 35.02 20.78 26.80
N ALA A 11 35.44 19.55 27.07
CA ALA A 11 34.64 18.43 27.55
C ALA A 11 34.20 18.59 29.02
N ILE A 12 33.02 18.05 29.39
CA ILE A 12 32.68 17.76 30.79
C ILE A 12 31.94 16.41 30.87
N LEU A 13 32.46 15.54 31.75
CA LEU A 13 31.90 14.26 32.20
C LEU A 13 30.45 14.38 32.71
N ALA A 14 29.57 13.48 32.29
CA ALA A 14 28.59 12.84 33.18
C ALA A 14 27.81 11.76 32.40
N ALA A 15 28.07 10.49 32.72
CA ALA A 15 27.17 9.40 32.41
C ALA A 15 25.92 9.52 33.28
N LEU A 16 24.80 9.99 32.71
CA LEU A 16 23.47 9.83 33.28
C LEU A 16 22.51 9.46 32.14
N SER A 17 21.91 8.30 32.32
CA SER A 17 21.08 7.56 31.38
C SER A 17 19.98 8.42 30.75
N PHE A 18 19.95 8.46 29.42
CA PHE A 18 18.69 8.50 28.68
C PHE A 18 18.75 7.43 27.61
N THR A 19 18.25 6.24 27.95
CA THR A 19 17.80 5.28 26.95
C THR A 19 16.74 5.99 26.12
N ALA A 20 17.05 6.26 24.86
CA ALA A 20 16.04 6.71 23.91
C ALA A 20 14.99 5.59 23.79
N PRO A 21 13.69 5.89 23.93
CA PRO A 21 12.68 4.91 23.64
C PRO A 21 12.74 4.55 22.15
N SER A 22 13.07 3.27 21.92
CA SER A 22 12.33 2.37 21.07
C SER A 22 12.14 2.76 19.61
N ILE A 23 13.02 2.19 18.77
CA ILE A 23 12.72 1.57 17.46
C ILE A 23 11.51 2.16 16.71
N ALA A 24 11.81 3.01 15.73
CA ALA A 24 10.88 3.29 14.64
C ALA A 24 10.77 2.04 13.72
N VAL A 25 10.17 0.96 14.22
CA VAL A 25 9.67 -0.14 13.38
C VAL A 25 8.22 0.21 13.05
N ALA A 26 8.04 1.05 12.04
CA ALA A 26 6.71 1.42 11.57
C ALA A 26 6.62 1.38 10.05
N GLN A 27 7.18 0.36 9.37
CA GLN A 27 7.02 0.24 7.91
C GLN A 27 6.92 -1.19 7.35
N THR A 28 6.66 -2.23 8.15
CA THR A 28 6.62 -3.61 7.62
C THR A 28 5.24 -4.23 7.41
N THR A 29 4.14 -3.52 7.70
CA THR A 29 2.78 -4.11 7.59
C THR A 29 1.76 -3.27 6.80
N SER A 30 2.20 -2.23 6.06
CA SER A 30 1.28 -1.38 5.29
C SER A 30 1.07 -1.85 3.85
N GLY A 31 2.02 -2.58 3.26
CA GLY A 31 1.93 -3.07 1.88
C GLY A 31 1.00 -4.28 1.72
N ALA A 32 1.17 -5.31 2.55
CA ALA A 32 0.37 -6.54 2.49
C ALA A 32 -1.12 -6.28 2.82
N THR A 33 -1.40 -5.44 3.83
CA THR A 33 -2.77 -5.05 4.16
C THR A 33 -3.39 -4.21 3.04
N SER A 34 -2.63 -3.31 2.41
CA SER A 34 -3.11 -2.53 1.27
C SER A 34 -3.39 -3.38 0.02
N GLN A 35 -2.58 -4.41 -0.25
CA GLN A 35 -2.83 -5.34 -1.36
C GLN A 35 -4.02 -6.27 -1.09
N LEU A 36 -4.16 -6.82 0.12
CA LEU A 36 -5.35 -7.60 0.50
C LEU A 36 -6.62 -6.74 0.40
N ASN A 37 -6.54 -5.47 0.82
CA ASN A 37 -7.62 -4.50 0.64
C ASN A 37 -7.90 -4.23 -0.85
N ALA A 38 -6.87 -4.19 -1.70
CA ALA A 38 -7.04 -3.95 -3.13
C ALA A 38 -7.78 -5.11 -3.83
N VAL A 39 -7.41 -6.36 -3.53
CA VAL A 39 -8.09 -7.54 -4.08
C VAL A 39 -9.53 -7.63 -3.57
N ALA A 40 -9.76 -7.38 -2.27
CA ALA A 40 -11.09 -7.41 -1.69
C ALA A 40 -11.99 -6.34 -2.32
N ARG A 41 -11.50 -5.10 -2.45
CA ARG A 41 -12.23 -4.02 -3.14
C ARG A 41 -12.49 -4.37 -4.61
N ALA A 42 -11.52 -5.01 -5.27
CA ALA A 42 -11.70 -5.45 -6.64
C ALA A 42 -12.80 -6.50 -6.77
N GLN A 43 -12.81 -7.50 -5.89
CA GLN A 43 -13.88 -8.49 -5.82
C GLN A 43 -15.25 -7.84 -5.57
N THR A 44 -15.34 -6.87 -4.65
CA THR A 44 -16.58 -6.13 -4.40
C THR A 44 -17.08 -5.44 -5.67
N LYS A 45 -16.23 -4.71 -6.37
CA LYS A 45 -16.58 -4.02 -7.62
C LYS A 45 -16.94 -4.99 -8.74
N LEU A 46 -16.22 -6.10 -8.86
CA LEU A 46 -16.54 -7.13 -9.83
C LEU A 46 -17.90 -7.80 -9.52
N THR A 47 -18.28 -7.92 -8.25
CA THR A 47 -19.62 -8.37 -7.84
C THR A 47 -20.69 -7.34 -8.20
N GLU A 48 -20.46 -6.05 -7.95
CA GLU A 48 -21.37 -4.97 -8.35
C GLU A 48 -21.63 -4.97 -9.87
N LEU A 49 -20.61 -5.30 -10.66
CA LEU A 49 -20.70 -5.43 -12.13
C LEU A 49 -21.32 -6.76 -12.60
N GLY A 50 -21.67 -7.67 -11.68
CA GLY A 50 -22.18 -9.01 -11.99
C GLY A 50 -21.16 -9.94 -12.64
N LEU A 51 -19.86 -9.62 -12.55
CA LEU A 51 -18.75 -10.40 -13.11
C LEU A 51 -18.18 -11.41 -12.12
N TYR A 52 -18.33 -11.16 -10.82
CA TYR A 52 -17.90 -12.03 -9.73
C TYR A 52 -19.08 -12.48 -8.88
N SER A 53 -19.14 -13.78 -8.55
CA SER A 53 -20.19 -14.39 -7.73
C SER A 53 -19.64 -15.19 -6.54
N GLY A 54 -18.32 -15.09 -6.31
CA GLY A 54 -17.67 -15.73 -5.18
C GLY A 54 -17.66 -14.86 -3.93
N GLU A 55 -17.12 -15.40 -2.84
CA GLU A 55 -16.92 -14.65 -1.61
C GLU A 55 -15.78 -13.63 -1.75
N ILE A 56 -15.95 -12.46 -1.15
CA ILE A 56 -14.93 -11.40 -1.09
C ILE A 56 -13.93 -11.78 0.00
N THR A 57 -12.95 -12.59 -0.38
CA THR A 57 -11.92 -13.12 0.53
C THR A 57 -10.65 -12.26 0.54
N GLY A 58 -10.53 -11.30 -0.38
CA GLY A 58 -9.29 -10.54 -0.60
C GLY A 58 -8.14 -11.40 -1.13
N ARG A 59 -8.44 -12.61 -1.59
CA ARG A 59 -7.46 -13.56 -2.16
C ARG A 59 -7.72 -13.74 -3.65
N MET A 60 -6.65 -13.80 -4.42
CA MET A 60 -6.74 -14.16 -5.83
C MET A 60 -7.16 -15.63 -5.96
N ASN A 61 -8.28 -15.88 -6.62
CA ASN A 61 -8.78 -17.22 -6.91
C ASN A 61 -9.19 -17.29 -8.39
N ARG A 62 -9.40 -18.50 -8.92
CA ARG A 62 -9.81 -18.71 -10.32
C ARG A 62 -11.08 -17.94 -10.72
N ALA A 63 -12.00 -17.74 -9.77
CA ALA A 63 -13.21 -16.97 -10.02
C ALA A 63 -12.91 -15.46 -10.19
N THR A 64 -11.99 -14.93 -9.39
CA THR A 64 -11.49 -13.55 -9.47
C THR A 64 -10.72 -13.35 -10.76
N GLU A 65 -9.87 -14.31 -11.13
CA GLU A 65 -9.14 -14.29 -12.41
C GLU A 65 -10.09 -14.18 -13.60
N ARG A 66 -11.14 -15.02 -13.64
CA ARG A 66 -12.17 -14.98 -14.68
C ARG A 66 -12.98 -13.68 -14.68
N ALA A 67 -13.21 -13.09 -13.51
CA ALA A 67 -13.92 -11.82 -13.41
C ALA A 67 -13.05 -10.66 -13.90
N LEU A 68 -11.75 -10.68 -13.58
CA LEU A 68 -10.75 -9.72 -14.05
C LEU A 68 -10.54 -9.81 -15.56
N ASP A 69 -10.44 -11.01 -16.11
CA ASP A 69 -10.35 -11.27 -17.55
C ASP A 69 -11.51 -10.60 -18.31
N ARG A 70 -12.75 -10.82 -17.86
CA ARG A 70 -13.94 -10.18 -18.45
C ARG A 70 -13.93 -8.67 -18.26
N PHE A 71 -13.55 -8.19 -17.08
CA PHE A 71 -13.46 -6.75 -16.81
C PHE A 71 -12.44 -6.08 -17.72
N GLN A 72 -11.27 -6.69 -17.87
CA GLN A 72 -10.19 -6.21 -18.74
C GLN A 72 -10.66 -6.19 -20.20
N SER A 73 -11.22 -7.30 -20.68
CA SER A 73 -11.76 -7.39 -22.04
C SER A 73 -12.85 -6.35 -22.32
N ARG A 74 -13.73 -6.06 -21.35
CA ARG A 74 -14.77 -5.01 -21.49
C ARG A 74 -14.21 -3.58 -21.53
N ASN A 75 -13.05 -3.36 -20.91
CA ASN A 75 -12.41 -2.06 -20.81
C ASN A 75 -11.26 -1.86 -21.82
N ASN A 76 -11.20 -2.70 -22.86
CA ASN A 76 -10.09 -2.73 -23.84
C ASN A 76 -8.69 -2.85 -23.22
N LEU A 77 -8.60 -3.51 -22.05
CA LEU A 77 -7.33 -3.91 -21.44
C LEU A 77 -6.95 -5.32 -21.89
N GLU A 78 -5.67 -5.65 -21.72
CA GLU A 78 -5.19 -7.01 -21.95
C GLU A 78 -5.79 -7.97 -20.89
N PRO A 79 -6.50 -9.04 -21.32
CA PRO A 79 -7.16 -9.98 -20.43
C PRO A 79 -6.15 -10.94 -19.81
N THR A 80 -5.35 -10.41 -18.89
CA THR A 80 -4.34 -11.16 -18.12
C THR A 80 -4.95 -11.93 -16.95
N GLY A 81 -6.20 -11.62 -16.57
CA GLY A 81 -6.87 -12.22 -15.41
C GLY A 81 -6.20 -11.88 -14.08
N THR A 82 -5.27 -10.94 -14.06
CA THR A 82 -4.48 -10.56 -12.88
C THR A 82 -4.78 -9.11 -12.51
N LEU A 83 -4.71 -8.77 -11.22
CA LEU A 83 -4.79 -7.38 -10.76
C LEU A 83 -3.52 -6.63 -11.13
N THR A 84 -3.46 -6.16 -12.38
CA THR A 84 -2.41 -5.25 -12.83
C THR A 84 -2.65 -3.84 -12.27
N PRO A 85 -1.61 -3.00 -12.16
CA PRO A 85 -1.76 -1.61 -11.72
C PRO A 85 -2.76 -0.82 -12.56
N GLU A 86 -2.83 -1.08 -13.86
CA GLU A 86 -3.82 -0.47 -14.77
C GLU A 86 -5.24 -0.90 -14.43
N THR A 87 -5.46 -2.19 -14.19
CA THR A 87 -6.76 -2.73 -13.79
C THR A 87 -7.22 -2.14 -12.45
N LEU A 88 -6.32 -2.06 -11.47
CA LEU A 88 -6.56 -1.41 -10.18
C LEU A 88 -6.88 0.08 -10.35
N SER A 89 -6.13 0.78 -11.20
CA SER A 89 -6.34 2.21 -11.46
C SER A 89 -7.70 2.45 -12.09
N LEU A 90 -8.11 1.63 -13.06
CA LEU A 90 -9.45 1.71 -13.67
C LEU A 90 -10.55 1.40 -12.67
N LEU A 91 -10.43 0.31 -11.91
CA LEU A 91 -11.42 -0.07 -10.89
C LEU A 91 -11.62 0.99 -9.80
N PHE A 92 -10.54 1.68 -9.40
CA PHE A 92 -10.60 2.70 -8.36
C PHE A 92 -10.85 4.11 -8.88
N ARG A 93 -10.68 4.35 -10.18
CA ARG A 93 -11.03 5.63 -10.82
C ARG A 93 -12.50 5.70 -11.19
N GLU A 94 -13.17 4.58 -11.41
CA GLU A 94 -14.62 4.50 -11.61
C GLU A 94 -15.42 4.52 -10.30
N ALA A 95 -14.85 5.06 -9.20
CA ALA A 95 -15.48 5.14 -7.88
C ALA A 95 -15.86 6.58 -7.51
#